data_AF-A0A067FKX5-F1
#
_entry.id   AF-A0A067FKX5-F1
#
_cell.length_a   1.000
_cell.length_b   1.000
_cell.length_c   1.000
_cell.angle_alpha   90.00
_cell.angle_beta   90.00
_cell.angle_gamma   90.00
#
_symmetry.space_group_name_H-M   'P 1'
#
loop_
_entity.id
_entity.type
_entity.pdbx_description
1 polymer ?
#
loop_
_entity_poly.entity_id
_entity_poly.type
_entity_poly.pdbx_seq_one_letter_code
_entity_poly.pdbx_strand_id
1 'polypeptide(L)'
;MEIIAGTTATTMATQSITPKGLKFDPPFSLLHSQSYAPIRTSLQYSIISRKPRITTRSIADDTTSNTVTKVAAEDPSFAVKKKAADISTELKGTSVFLVGMNNAIKTHLGKFLADALRYYYFDSDSLVFEAAGGESAAKAFRESDEKGYQQAETEVLKQLSSMGRLVVCAGNGAVQSSANLALLRHGISLWIDVPPGMVARMDHSGFPESEVLPQLFALYKEMRDGYATADVTVSLQKVASQLGYDDLDAVTTEDMTLEVKWLYNASISDPTSRLLGY
;
A
#
# COMPACT_ATOMS: atom_id res chain seq x y z
N MET A 1 -65.08 -11.74 36.49
CA MET A 1 -63.83 -10.98 36.74
C MET A 1 -62.73 -11.62 35.90
N GLU A 2 -61.72 -10.84 35.49
CA GLU A 2 -60.60 -11.18 34.59
C GLU A 2 -60.91 -11.07 33.09
N ILE A 3 -60.73 -9.89 32.49
CA ILE A 3 -59.51 -9.16 32.07
C ILE A 3 -59.07 -9.56 30.65
N ILE A 4 -59.25 -8.59 29.76
CA ILE A 4 -58.88 -8.52 28.35
C ILE A 4 -57.36 -8.30 28.27
N ALA A 5 -56.64 -9.14 27.52
CA ALA A 5 -55.28 -8.84 27.10
C ALA A 5 -55.16 -9.17 25.60
N GLY A 6 -55.13 -8.12 24.78
CA GLY A 6 -54.83 -8.21 23.36
C GLY A 6 -53.32 -8.36 23.15
N THR A 7 -52.93 -9.37 22.37
CA THR A 7 -51.56 -9.53 21.88
C THR A 7 -51.55 -9.18 20.39
N THR A 8 -51.03 -8.00 20.07
CA THR A 8 -50.69 -7.61 18.70
C THR A 8 -49.38 -8.29 18.30
N ALA A 9 -49.47 -9.28 17.41
CA ALA A 9 -48.31 -9.86 16.76
C ALA A 9 -47.73 -8.85 15.77
N THR A 10 -46.65 -8.17 16.17
CA THR A 10 -45.84 -7.34 15.28
C THR A 10 -45.02 -8.28 14.40
N THR A 11 -45.47 -8.46 13.15
CA THR A 11 -44.71 -9.15 12.11
C THR A 11 -43.54 -8.24 11.72
N MET A 12 -42.35 -8.51 12.25
CA MET A 12 -41.11 -7.92 11.77
C MET A 12 -40.91 -8.38 10.32
N ALA A 13 -41.06 -7.44 9.38
CA ALA A 13 -40.74 -7.67 7.99
C ALA A 13 -39.24 -7.93 7.85
N THR A 14 -38.87 -9.18 7.66
CA THR A 14 -37.54 -9.57 7.18
C THR A 14 -37.38 -8.98 5.78
N GLN A 15 -36.68 -7.85 5.67
CA GLN A 15 -36.31 -7.33 4.35
C GLN A 15 -35.32 -8.31 3.73
N SER A 16 -35.79 -9.04 2.74
CA SER A 16 -34.98 -9.86 1.86
C SER A 16 -33.99 -8.96 1.10
N ILE A 17 -32.74 -8.95 1.53
CA ILE A 17 -31.64 -8.37 0.78
C ILE A 17 -31.42 -9.27 -0.43
N THR A 18 -31.95 -8.87 -1.57
CA THR A 18 -31.63 -9.45 -2.88
C THR A 18 -30.38 -8.73 -3.41
N PRO A 19 -29.40 -9.44 -4.00
CA PRO A 19 -28.12 -8.83 -4.36
C PRO A 19 -28.31 -8.02 -5.64
N LYS A 20 -28.59 -6.73 -5.49
CA LYS A 20 -28.17 -5.73 -6.48
C LYS A 20 -26.74 -5.38 -6.11
N GLY A 21 -25.80 -5.65 -7.03
CA GLY A 21 -24.36 -5.43 -6.82
C GLY A 21 -24.08 -4.10 -6.14
N LEU A 22 -23.06 -4.10 -5.26
CA LEU A 22 -22.61 -2.90 -4.54
C LEU A 22 -22.59 -1.72 -5.51
N LYS A 23 -23.42 -0.72 -5.20
CA LYS A 23 -23.42 0.51 -5.98
C LYS A 23 -22.19 1.29 -5.57
N PHE A 24 -21.18 1.23 -6.41
CA PHE A 24 -20.07 2.15 -6.36
C PHE A 24 -20.53 3.47 -6.96
N ASP A 25 -20.80 4.44 -6.11
CA ASP A 25 -20.78 5.82 -6.60
C ASP A 25 -19.34 6.08 -7.09
N PRO A 26 -19.16 6.68 -8.29
CA PRO A 26 -17.82 7.03 -8.75
C PRO A 26 -17.16 7.84 -7.64
N PRO A 27 -15.88 7.57 -7.31
CA PRO A 27 -15.31 7.89 -6.00
C PRO A 27 -15.28 9.39 -5.65
N PHE A 28 -15.71 10.29 -6.56
CA PHE A 28 -15.46 11.71 -6.47
C PHE A 28 -16.59 12.65 -6.90
N SER A 29 -17.86 12.25 -6.80
CA SER A 29 -18.93 13.27 -6.72
C SER A 29 -18.71 14.28 -5.56
N LEU A 30 -17.79 13.97 -4.64
CA LEU A 30 -17.37 14.79 -3.49
C LEU A 30 -16.04 15.57 -3.64
N LEU A 31 -15.29 15.46 -4.76
CA LEU A 31 -14.06 16.30 -4.92
C LEU A 31 -14.37 17.80 -5.02
N HIS A 32 -15.64 18.18 -5.21
CA HIS A 32 -16.05 19.58 -5.23
C HIS A 32 -16.42 20.14 -3.84
N SER A 33 -16.38 19.35 -2.76
CA SER A 33 -16.82 19.84 -1.45
C SER A 33 -15.95 19.50 -0.24
N GLN A 34 -14.88 18.70 -0.37
CA GLN A 34 -13.94 18.51 0.73
C GLN A 34 -12.49 18.74 0.30
N SER A 35 -11.95 19.88 0.74
CA SER A 35 -10.53 20.16 0.81
C SER A 35 -9.88 19.14 1.73
N TYR A 36 -9.28 18.08 1.16
CA TYR A 36 -8.22 17.36 1.85
C TYR A 36 -6.99 18.27 1.85
N ALA A 37 -6.98 19.24 2.77
CA ALA A 37 -5.80 20.02 3.08
C ALA A 37 -4.67 19.05 3.47
N PRO A 38 -3.41 19.34 3.09
CA PRO A 38 -2.29 18.49 3.47
C PRO A 38 -2.26 18.42 5.00
N ILE A 39 -2.41 17.20 5.53
CA ILE A 39 -2.32 16.93 6.97
C ILE A 39 -0.88 17.26 7.39
N ARG A 40 -0.67 18.44 7.99
CA ARG A 40 0.49 18.71 8.85
C ARG A 40 0.24 17.99 10.17
N THR A 41 0.58 16.71 10.25
CA THR A 41 0.71 16.04 11.55
C THR A 41 2.07 16.38 12.15
N SER A 42 2.08 17.35 13.08
CA SER A 42 3.16 17.46 14.06
C SER A 42 2.98 16.33 15.08
N LEU A 43 3.45 15.13 14.75
CA LEU A 43 3.66 14.09 15.73
C LEU A 43 5.17 14.01 15.99
N GLN A 44 5.58 14.60 17.11
CA GLN A 44 6.91 14.41 17.67
C GLN A 44 7.04 12.95 18.08
N TYR A 45 7.66 12.13 17.25
CA TYR A 45 8.15 10.82 17.66
C TYR A 45 9.60 10.96 18.10
N SER A 46 9.84 10.59 19.35
CA SER A 46 11.14 10.56 20.00
C SER A 46 12.06 9.59 19.26
N ILE A 47 12.97 10.13 18.46
CA ILE A 47 14.07 9.39 17.85
C ILE A 47 14.97 8.87 18.98
N ILE A 48 14.86 7.59 19.32
CA ILE A 48 15.85 6.91 20.14
C ILE A 48 17.09 6.70 19.25
N SER A 49 17.93 7.73 19.15
CA SER A 49 19.23 7.67 18.51
C SER A 49 20.17 6.80 19.37
N ARG A 50 20.22 5.49 19.13
CA ARG A 50 21.34 4.66 19.60
C ARG A 50 22.52 4.84 18.66
N LYS A 51 23.47 5.69 19.05
CA LYS A 51 24.77 5.84 18.34
C LYS A 51 25.56 4.53 18.41
N PRO A 52 26.20 4.08 17.30
CA PRO A 52 27.16 2.98 17.37
C PRO A 52 28.43 3.46 18.07
N ARG A 53 28.89 2.70 19.07
CA ARG A 53 30.10 2.97 19.86
C ARG A 53 31.33 2.49 19.10
N ILE A 54 31.90 3.34 18.24
CA ILE A 54 33.23 3.11 17.66
C ILE A 54 34.28 3.43 18.73
N THR A 55 35.13 2.45 19.02
CA THR A 55 36.19 2.55 20.02
C THR A 55 37.50 2.94 19.32
N THR A 56 37.99 4.16 19.52
CA THR A 56 39.36 4.54 19.17
C THR A 56 39.98 5.33 20.33
N ARG A 57 41.01 4.75 20.96
CA ARG A 57 41.91 5.42 21.90
C ARG A 57 42.95 6.23 21.13
N SER A 58 43.15 7.51 21.47
CA SER A 58 44.47 8.10 21.85
C SER A 58 44.46 9.65 21.90
N ILE A 59 44.66 10.18 23.12
CA ILE A 59 45.53 11.27 23.63
C ILE A 59 45.98 12.45 22.71
N ALA A 60 45.68 13.66 23.25
CA ALA A 60 46.35 14.99 23.30
C ALA A 60 46.39 16.00 22.12
N ASP A 61 45.88 17.21 22.46
CA ASP A 61 46.24 18.61 22.14
C ASP A 61 46.84 19.01 20.78
N ASP A 62 46.20 19.96 20.07
CA ASP A 62 46.46 21.41 20.19
C ASP A 62 45.58 22.20 19.20
N THR A 63 45.40 23.48 19.53
CA THR A 63 44.67 24.54 18.83
C THR A 63 45.20 24.74 17.40
N THR A 64 44.31 24.84 16.39
CA THR A 64 44.27 25.95 15.39
C THR A 64 43.21 25.65 14.31
N SER A 65 42.38 26.66 14.08
CA SER A 65 41.40 26.84 13.00
C SER A 65 41.83 26.27 11.65
N ASN A 66 40.96 25.47 11.02
CA ASN A 66 40.86 25.40 9.56
C ASN A 66 39.51 24.84 9.11
N THR A 67 38.97 25.51 8.09
CA THR A 67 37.76 25.26 7.33
C THR A 67 37.62 23.81 6.88
N VAL A 68 36.56 23.13 7.30
CA VAL A 68 36.07 21.92 6.66
C VAL A 68 34.60 22.13 6.33
N THR A 69 34.33 22.27 5.03
CA THR A 69 33.00 22.17 4.42
C THR A 69 32.40 20.84 4.87
N LYS A 70 31.56 20.90 5.91
CA LYS A 70 30.86 19.75 6.44
C LYS A 70 29.82 19.35 5.39
N VAL A 71 30.15 18.33 4.59
CA VAL A 71 29.19 17.64 3.73
C VAL A 71 28.06 17.18 4.65
N ALA A 72 26.97 17.92 4.65
CA ALA A 72 25.78 17.56 5.40
C ALA A 72 25.27 16.26 4.77
N ALA A 73 25.13 15.22 5.59
CA ALA A 73 24.41 14.03 5.20
C ALA A 73 23.04 14.47 4.67
N GLU A 74 22.78 14.21 3.39
CA GLU A 74 21.52 14.57 2.76
C GLU A 74 20.36 13.90 3.53
N ASP A 75 19.34 14.67 3.88
CA ASP A 75 18.12 14.14 4.49
C ASP A 75 17.51 13.09 3.53
N PRO A 76 17.34 11.82 3.94
CA PRO A 76 16.76 10.77 3.10
C PRO A 76 15.39 11.19 2.51
N SER A 77 14.61 11.98 3.24
CA SER A 77 13.34 12.52 2.77
C SER A 77 13.51 13.48 1.58
N PHE A 78 14.58 14.27 1.57
CA PHE A 78 14.90 15.19 0.49
C PHE A 78 15.38 14.44 -0.76
N ALA A 79 16.23 13.43 -0.59
CA ALA A 79 16.70 12.59 -1.69
C ALA A 79 15.55 11.88 -2.41
N VAL A 80 14.58 11.35 -1.64
CA VAL A 80 13.38 10.74 -2.21
C VAL A 80 12.51 11.77 -2.92
N LYS A 81 12.22 12.93 -2.31
CA LYS A 81 11.40 13.97 -2.94
C LYS A 81 12.01 14.51 -4.23
N LYS A 82 13.33 14.69 -4.27
CA LYS A 82 14.05 15.12 -5.48
C LYS A 82 13.89 14.09 -6.60
N LYS A 83 14.14 12.81 -6.31
CA LYS A 83 13.98 11.73 -7.29
C LYS A 83 12.53 11.55 -7.75
N ALA A 84 11.58 11.66 -6.82
CA ALA A 84 10.16 11.57 -7.15
C ALA A 84 9.72 12.72 -8.06
N ALA A 85 10.27 13.92 -7.89
CA ALA A 85 10.03 15.04 -8.81
C ALA A 85 10.55 14.75 -10.23
N ASP A 86 11.75 14.17 -10.35
CA ASP A 86 12.33 13.78 -11.64
C ASP A 86 11.42 12.73 -12.34
N ILE A 87 11.06 11.66 -11.62
CA ILE A 87 10.22 10.57 -12.14
C ILE A 87 8.79 11.02 -12.45
N SER A 88 8.21 11.92 -11.65
CA SER A 88 6.84 12.42 -11.86
C SER A 88 6.66 13.04 -13.25
N THR A 89 7.70 13.69 -13.78
CA THR A 89 7.68 14.22 -15.16
C THR A 89 7.67 13.12 -16.22
N GLU A 90 8.36 12.01 -15.97
CA GLU A 90 8.43 10.86 -16.88
C GLU A 90 7.18 9.99 -16.84
N LEU A 91 6.53 9.90 -15.66
CA LEU A 91 5.27 9.18 -15.50
C LEU A 91 4.15 9.83 -16.32
N LYS A 92 4.23 11.13 -16.64
CA LYS A 92 3.21 11.87 -17.42
C LYS A 92 1.77 11.65 -16.91
N GLY A 93 1.62 11.49 -15.60
CA GLY A 93 0.34 11.22 -14.97
C GLY A 93 -0.12 9.77 -14.97
N THR A 94 0.73 8.82 -15.39
CA THR A 94 0.49 7.38 -15.26
C THR A 94 0.38 7.01 -13.79
N SER A 95 -0.66 6.26 -13.43
CA SER A 95 -0.91 5.80 -12.06
C SER A 95 0.02 4.65 -11.67
N VAL A 96 0.20 4.48 -10.37
CA VAL A 96 1.11 3.51 -9.76
C VAL A 96 0.31 2.57 -8.88
N PHE A 97 0.40 1.27 -9.12
CA PHE A 97 -0.34 0.23 -8.40
C PHE A 97 0.62 -0.61 -7.54
N LEU A 98 0.48 -0.56 -6.23
CA LEU A 98 1.25 -1.39 -5.31
C LEU A 98 0.48 -2.69 -5.07
N VAL A 99 1.10 -3.81 -5.41
CA VAL A 99 0.60 -5.17 -5.18
C VAL A 99 1.51 -5.92 -4.19
N GLY A 100 1.04 -7.04 -3.67
CA GLY A 100 1.68 -7.82 -2.62
C GLY A 100 0.73 -8.01 -1.45
N MET A 101 1.08 -8.91 -0.53
CA MET A 101 0.27 -9.17 0.66
C MET A 101 -0.09 -7.86 1.35
N ASN A 102 -1.35 -7.72 1.78
CA ASN A 102 -1.76 -6.60 2.62
C ASN A 102 -0.91 -6.54 3.88
N ASN A 103 -0.20 -5.42 4.05
CA ASN A 103 0.61 -5.16 5.23
C ASN A 103 0.86 -3.67 5.45
N ALA A 104 1.27 -3.29 6.66
CA ALA A 104 1.56 -1.90 7.00
C ALA A 104 2.69 -1.28 6.17
N ILE A 105 3.74 -2.02 5.79
CA ILE A 105 4.86 -1.51 4.97
C ILE A 105 4.34 -1.06 3.60
N LYS A 106 3.50 -1.88 2.92
CA LYS A 106 2.88 -1.53 1.63
C LYS A 106 2.07 -0.23 1.74
N THR A 107 1.25 -0.13 2.78
CA THR A 107 0.42 1.06 3.05
C THR A 107 1.26 2.31 3.32
N HIS A 108 2.29 2.21 4.16
CA HIS A 108 3.18 3.33 4.45
C HIS A 108 3.96 3.78 3.20
N LEU A 109 4.49 2.82 2.43
CA LEU A 109 5.20 3.08 1.19
C LEU A 109 4.30 3.76 0.15
N GLY A 110 3.05 3.30 -0.01
CA GLY A 110 2.10 3.91 -0.92
C GLY A 110 1.78 5.36 -0.57
N LYS A 111 1.53 5.64 0.72
CA LYS A 111 1.28 7.02 1.19
C LYS A 111 2.50 7.93 0.99
N PHE A 112 3.68 7.41 1.30
CA PHE A 112 4.93 8.14 1.13
C PHE A 112 5.21 8.45 -0.35
N LEU A 113 5.02 7.46 -1.22
CA LEU A 113 5.17 7.63 -2.67
C LEU A 113 4.16 8.64 -3.23
N ALA A 114 2.91 8.63 -2.74
CA ALA A 114 1.89 9.60 -3.15
C ALA A 114 2.28 11.05 -2.78
N ASP A 115 2.79 11.30 -1.57
CA ASP A 115 3.28 12.63 -1.18
C ASP A 115 4.49 13.05 -2.02
N ALA A 116 5.43 12.13 -2.24
CA ALA A 116 6.63 12.40 -3.01
C ALA A 116 6.33 12.73 -4.48
N LEU A 117 5.40 11.99 -5.12
CA LEU A 117 4.99 12.18 -6.52
C LEU A 117 3.95 13.31 -6.70
N ARG A 118 3.35 13.81 -5.61
CA ARG A 118 2.17 14.71 -5.64
C ARG A 118 0.99 14.08 -6.37
N TYR A 119 0.72 12.83 -6.03
CA TYR A 119 -0.38 12.00 -6.54
C TYR A 119 -1.42 11.77 -5.45
N TYR A 120 -2.62 11.34 -5.82
CA TYR A 120 -3.64 10.93 -4.85
C TYR A 120 -3.39 9.50 -4.39
N TYR A 121 -3.64 9.23 -3.11
CA TYR A 121 -3.50 7.90 -2.52
C TYR A 121 -4.87 7.22 -2.40
N PHE A 122 -4.95 5.95 -2.80
CA PHE A 122 -6.10 5.09 -2.57
C PHE A 122 -5.70 3.71 -2.06
N ASP A 123 -6.58 3.11 -1.28
CA ASP A 123 -6.51 1.71 -0.87
C ASP A 123 -7.77 1.01 -1.42
N SER A 124 -7.60 0.01 -2.28
CA SER A 124 -8.74 -0.59 -2.98
C SER A 124 -9.69 -1.33 -2.03
N ASP A 125 -9.15 -1.99 -1.00
CA ASP A 125 -9.95 -2.74 -0.04
C ASP A 125 -10.79 -1.78 0.80
N SER A 126 -10.21 -0.64 1.20
CA SER A 126 -10.92 0.42 1.92
C SER A 126 -12.10 0.96 1.11
N LEU A 127 -11.97 1.12 -0.21
CA LEU A 127 -13.07 1.55 -1.08
C LEU A 127 -14.18 0.49 -1.17
N VAL A 128 -13.83 -0.80 -1.21
CA VAL A 128 -14.82 -1.89 -1.12
C VAL A 128 -15.51 -1.87 0.24
N PHE A 129 -14.78 -1.61 1.32
CA PHE A 129 -15.34 -1.53 2.67
C PHE A 129 -16.32 -0.36 2.78
N GLU A 130 -15.94 0.82 2.31
CA GLU A 130 -16.83 2.00 2.29
C GLU A 130 -18.11 1.72 1.52
N ALA A 131 -18.01 1.13 0.32
CA ALA A 131 -19.18 0.77 -0.48
C ALA A 131 -20.08 -0.26 0.22
N ALA A 132 -19.51 -1.18 0.99
CA ALA A 132 -20.25 -2.18 1.74
C ALA A 132 -20.85 -1.67 3.06
N GLY A 133 -20.53 -0.44 3.47
CA GLY A 133 -20.98 0.13 4.75
C GLY A 133 -20.05 -0.16 5.94
N GLY A 134 -18.78 -0.47 5.68
CA GLY A 134 -17.73 -0.70 6.66
C GLY A 134 -17.09 -2.09 6.55
N GLU A 135 -15.97 -2.28 7.26
CA GLU A 135 -15.17 -3.52 7.23
C GLU A 135 -15.97 -4.76 7.64
N SER A 136 -16.78 -4.67 8.71
CA SER A 136 -17.60 -5.80 9.15
C SER A 136 -18.66 -6.20 8.13
N ALA A 137 -19.26 -5.22 7.45
CA ALA A 137 -20.25 -5.46 6.42
C ALA A 137 -19.60 -6.07 5.16
N ALA A 138 -18.42 -5.59 4.77
CA ALA A 138 -17.63 -6.18 3.70
C ALA A 138 -17.22 -7.62 3.99
N LYS A 139 -16.82 -7.93 5.22
CA LYS A 139 -16.49 -9.30 5.64
C LYS A 139 -17.71 -10.22 5.55
N ALA A 140 -18.85 -9.80 6.09
CA ALA A 140 -20.11 -10.56 5.99
C ALA A 140 -20.57 -10.72 4.53
N PHE A 141 -20.38 -9.68 3.70
CA PHE A 141 -20.67 -9.75 2.28
C PHE A 141 -19.78 -10.77 1.56
N ARG A 142 -18.47 -10.77 1.83
CA ARG A 142 -17.54 -11.77 1.28
C ARG A 142 -17.92 -13.20 1.66
N GLU A 143 -18.32 -13.42 2.91
CA GLU A 143 -18.73 -14.74 3.41
C GLU A 143 -20.07 -15.21 2.80
N SER A 144 -20.97 -14.28 2.44
CA SER A 144 -22.29 -14.60 1.90
C SER A 144 -22.33 -14.69 0.37
N ASP A 145 -21.54 -13.88 -0.34
CA ASP A 145 -21.45 -13.84 -1.80
C ASP A 145 -20.02 -13.50 -2.24
N GLU A 146 -19.16 -14.52 -2.22
CA GLU A 146 -17.76 -14.38 -2.63
C GLU A 146 -17.62 -13.86 -4.06
N LYS A 147 -18.47 -14.32 -4.99
CA LYS A 147 -18.43 -13.88 -6.39
C LYS A 147 -18.83 -12.42 -6.51
N GLY A 148 -19.86 -11.99 -5.79
CA GLY A 148 -20.23 -10.59 -5.70
C GLY A 148 -19.11 -9.72 -5.13
N TYR A 149 -18.38 -10.22 -4.12
CA TYR A 149 -17.22 -9.55 -3.56
C TYR A 149 -16.08 -9.38 -4.58
N GLN A 150 -15.73 -10.43 -5.32
CA GLN A 150 -14.71 -10.36 -6.37
C GLN A 150 -15.10 -9.40 -7.51
N GLN A 151 -16.39 -9.35 -7.87
CA GLN A 151 -16.90 -8.36 -8.83
C GLN A 151 -16.77 -6.93 -8.31
N ALA A 152 -16.99 -6.75 -7.01
CA ALA A 152 -16.86 -5.47 -6.33
C ALA A 152 -15.41 -4.96 -6.33
N GLU A 153 -14.45 -5.83 -6.01
CA GLU A 153 -13.01 -5.53 -6.11
C GLU A 153 -12.61 -5.16 -7.54
N THR A 154 -13.11 -5.91 -8.53
CA THR A 154 -12.85 -5.67 -9.96
C THR A 154 -13.37 -4.30 -10.39
N GLU A 155 -14.59 -3.92 -9.97
CA GLU A 155 -15.18 -2.63 -10.32
C GLU A 155 -14.43 -1.45 -9.70
N VAL A 156 -14.00 -1.56 -8.43
CA VAL A 156 -13.14 -0.55 -7.80
C VAL A 156 -11.83 -0.38 -8.59
N LEU A 157 -11.17 -1.49 -8.92
CA LEU A 157 -9.90 -1.43 -9.65
C LEU A 157 -10.07 -0.85 -11.06
N LYS A 158 -11.21 -1.12 -11.70
CA LYS A 158 -11.57 -0.57 -13.01
C LYS A 158 -11.75 0.95 -12.95
N GLN A 159 -12.40 1.47 -11.91
CA GLN A 159 -12.54 2.91 -11.72
C GLN A 159 -11.18 3.57 -11.49
N LEU A 160 -10.35 3.01 -10.61
CA LEU A 160 -9.02 3.53 -10.31
C LEU A 160 -8.08 3.50 -11.53
N SER A 161 -8.11 2.44 -12.33
CA SER A 161 -7.28 2.31 -13.55
C SER A 161 -7.67 3.26 -14.67
N SER A 162 -8.90 3.77 -14.68
CA SER A 162 -9.33 4.81 -15.63
C SER A 162 -8.81 6.21 -15.29
N MET A 163 -8.19 6.38 -14.12
CA MET A 163 -7.73 7.67 -13.59
C MET A 163 -6.20 7.78 -13.65
N GLY A 164 -5.72 9.02 -13.84
CA GLY A 164 -4.31 9.36 -13.77
C GLY A 164 -3.90 9.91 -12.40
N ARG A 165 -2.58 9.94 -12.16
CA ARG A 165 -1.94 10.53 -10.99
C ARG A 165 -2.38 9.92 -9.66
N LEU A 166 -2.56 8.60 -9.65
CA LEU A 166 -2.88 7.84 -8.45
C LEU A 166 -1.70 6.99 -7.99
N VAL A 167 -1.59 6.79 -6.67
CA VAL A 167 -0.88 5.68 -6.04
C VAL A 167 -1.93 4.83 -5.35
N VAL A 168 -2.08 3.59 -5.81
CA VAL A 168 -3.12 2.66 -5.35
C VAL A 168 -2.46 1.50 -4.64
N CYS A 169 -2.72 1.33 -3.35
CA CYS A 169 -2.48 0.07 -2.66
C CYS A 169 -3.60 -0.90 -3.04
N ALA A 170 -3.30 -1.84 -3.92
CA ALA A 170 -4.23 -2.84 -4.37
C ALA A 170 -4.27 -4.00 -3.38
N GLY A 171 -5.48 -4.44 -3.03
CA GLY A 171 -5.72 -5.59 -2.18
C GLY A 171 -5.26 -6.89 -2.81
N ASN A 172 -5.27 -7.95 -2.01
CA ASN A 172 -4.87 -9.28 -2.43
C ASN A 172 -5.69 -9.81 -3.63
N GLY A 173 -6.98 -9.44 -3.73
CA GLY A 173 -7.86 -9.83 -4.84
C GLY A 173 -7.49 -9.23 -6.20
N ALA A 174 -6.65 -8.18 -6.23
CA ALA A 174 -6.25 -7.52 -7.46
C ALA A 174 -5.37 -8.39 -8.38
N VAL A 175 -4.78 -9.47 -7.87
CA VAL A 175 -3.94 -10.38 -8.67
C VAL A 175 -4.56 -11.75 -8.94
N GLN A 176 -5.80 -11.98 -8.48
CA GLN A 176 -6.45 -13.29 -8.58
C GLN A 176 -7.14 -13.55 -9.93
N SER A 177 -7.39 -12.52 -10.74
CA SER A 177 -8.07 -12.65 -12.03
C SER A 177 -7.29 -11.99 -13.15
N SER A 178 -7.35 -12.58 -14.35
CA SER A 178 -6.75 -12.00 -15.56
C SER A 178 -7.34 -10.63 -15.91
N ALA A 179 -8.61 -10.40 -15.58
CA ALA A 179 -9.27 -9.10 -15.73
C ALA A 179 -8.60 -8.05 -14.84
N ASN A 180 -8.35 -8.35 -13.56
CA ASN A 180 -7.70 -7.41 -12.64
C ASN A 180 -6.25 -7.16 -13.05
N LEU A 181 -5.51 -8.20 -13.45
CA LEU A 181 -4.16 -8.06 -13.97
C LEU A 181 -4.10 -7.16 -15.21
N ALA A 182 -5.10 -7.25 -16.10
CA ALA A 182 -5.20 -6.35 -17.25
C ALA A 182 -5.45 -4.90 -16.82
N LEU A 183 -6.24 -4.67 -15.77
CA LEU A 183 -6.48 -3.32 -15.23
C LEU A 183 -5.21 -2.69 -14.63
N LEU A 184 -4.39 -3.49 -13.93
CA LEU A 184 -3.13 -3.02 -13.35
C LEU A 184 -2.14 -2.51 -14.43
N ARG A 185 -2.21 -3.06 -15.65
CA ARG A 185 -1.37 -2.66 -16.79
C ARG A 185 -1.71 -1.29 -17.37
N HIS A 186 -2.82 -0.66 -16.97
CA HIS A 186 -3.08 0.75 -17.30
C HIS A 186 -2.17 1.72 -16.52
N GLY A 187 -1.53 1.26 -15.46
CA GLY A 187 -0.50 1.99 -14.72
C GLY A 187 0.84 1.26 -14.74
N ILE A 188 1.67 1.59 -13.74
CA ILE A 188 2.87 0.84 -13.41
C ILE A 188 2.63 0.06 -12.13
N SER A 189 2.83 -1.24 -12.17
CA SER A 189 2.64 -2.14 -11.04
C SER A 189 3.95 -2.38 -10.29
N LEU A 190 3.91 -2.22 -8.97
CA LEU A 190 5.02 -2.51 -8.06
C LEU A 190 4.62 -3.59 -7.08
N TRP A 191 5.31 -4.72 -7.14
CA TRP A 191 5.22 -5.74 -6.12
C TRP A 191 6.09 -5.36 -4.92
N ILE A 192 5.45 -5.11 -3.78
CA ILE A 192 6.11 -4.91 -2.49
C ILE A 192 6.19 -6.28 -1.81
N ASP A 193 7.35 -6.92 -1.95
CA ASP A 193 7.59 -8.27 -1.47
C ASP A 193 8.09 -8.24 -0.02
N VAL A 194 7.15 -8.54 0.89
CA VAL A 194 7.36 -8.61 2.33
C VAL A 194 7.15 -10.06 2.79
N PRO A 195 8.13 -10.67 3.50
CA PRO A 195 7.98 -12.05 3.97
C PRO A 195 6.78 -12.22 4.91
N PRO A 196 6.04 -13.35 4.83
CA PRO A 196 4.89 -13.62 5.71
C PRO A 196 5.18 -13.49 7.21
N GLY A 197 6.40 -13.87 7.64
CA GLY A 197 6.83 -13.72 9.04
C GLY A 197 6.92 -12.26 9.48
N MET A 198 7.26 -11.34 8.59
CA MET A 198 7.24 -9.90 8.89
C MET A 198 5.80 -9.39 9.02
N VAL A 199 4.92 -9.80 8.10
CA VAL A 199 3.50 -9.44 8.14
C VAL A 199 2.84 -9.92 9.44
N ALA A 200 3.13 -11.17 9.85
CA ALA A 200 2.61 -11.73 11.11
C ALA A 200 3.02 -10.89 12.33
N ARG A 201 4.29 -10.47 12.41
CA ARG A 201 4.80 -9.69 13.54
C ARG A 201 4.26 -8.27 13.59
N MET A 202 4.12 -7.60 12.44
CA MET A 202 3.70 -6.20 12.39
C MET A 202 2.20 -6.03 12.57
N ASP A 203 1.41 -6.79 11.81
CA ASP A 203 -0.02 -6.52 11.65
C ASP A 203 -0.90 -7.49 12.46
N HIS A 204 -0.30 -8.58 12.96
CA HIS A 204 -0.98 -9.58 13.79
C HIS A 204 -0.29 -9.80 15.14
N SER A 205 0.40 -8.77 15.67
CA SER A 205 1.11 -8.83 16.96
C SER A 205 0.24 -9.24 18.17
N GLY A 206 -1.08 -9.15 18.06
CA GLY A 206 -2.05 -9.61 19.06
C GLY A 206 -2.38 -11.11 19.01
N PHE A 207 -1.88 -11.85 18.03
CA PHE A 207 -2.14 -13.28 17.84
C PHE A 207 -0.84 -14.09 17.89
N PRO A 208 -0.87 -15.36 18.34
CA PRO A 208 0.32 -16.21 18.31
C PRO A 208 0.82 -16.41 16.88
N GLU A 209 2.10 -16.13 16.64
CA GLU A 209 2.71 -16.28 15.31
C GLU A 209 2.51 -17.69 14.73
N SER A 210 2.55 -18.72 15.58
CA SER A 210 2.31 -20.12 15.20
C SER A 210 0.92 -20.39 14.59
N GLU A 211 -0.08 -19.56 14.89
CA GLU A 211 -1.45 -19.71 14.38
C GLU A 211 -1.64 -18.96 13.06
N VAL A 212 -1.06 -17.77 12.95
CA VAL A 212 -1.25 -16.85 11.81
C VAL A 212 -0.30 -17.15 10.67
N LEU A 213 0.97 -17.47 10.98
CA LEU A 213 2.02 -17.64 9.99
C LEU A 213 1.73 -18.74 8.94
N PRO A 214 1.17 -19.92 9.28
CA PRO A 214 0.82 -20.92 8.28
C PRO A 214 -0.22 -20.43 7.27
N GLN A 215 -1.21 -19.65 7.73
CA GLN A 215 -2.26 -19.09 6.87
C GLN A 215 -1.69 -18.04 5.93
N LEU A 216 -0.86 -17.12 6.46
CA LEU A 216 -0.17 -16.11 5.67
C LEU A 216 0.79 -16.73 4.65
N PHE A 217 1.48 -17.81 5.01
CA PHE A 217 2.38 -18.51 4.10
C PHE A 217 1.61 -19.21 2.97
N ALA A 218 0.47 -19.85 3.29
CA ALA A 218 -0.41 -20.45 2.28
C ALA A 218 -0.94 -19.39 1.31
N LEU A 219 -1.45 -18.28 1.84
CA LEU A 219 -1.94 -17.13 1.06
C LEU A 219 -0.85 -16.54 0.17
N TYR A 220 0.35 -16.30 0.71
CA TYR A 220 1.49 -15.80 -0.05
C TYR A 220 1.84 -16.72 -1.21
N LYS A 221 1.91 -18.03 -0.95
CA LYS A 221 2.26 -19.03 -1.97
C LYS A 221 1.22 -19.08 -3.09
N GLU A 222 -0.06 -18.99 -2.74
CA GLU A 222 -1.17 -18.97 -3.70
C GLU A 222 -1.11 -17.75 -4.61
N MET A 223 -0.84 -16.57 -4.05
CA MET A 223 -0.92 -15.29 -4.79
C MET A 223 0.40 -14.86 -5.44
N ARG A 224 1.51 -15.54 -5.13
CA ARG A 224 2.86 -15.16 -5.57
C ARG A 224 2.97 -14.98 -7.08
N ASP A 225 2.40 -15.89 -7.86
CA ASP A 225 2.50 -15.84 -9.32
C ASP A 225 1.78 -14.62 -9.89
N GLY A 226 0.67 -14.22 -9.26
CA GLY A 226 -0.04 -12.98 -9.59
C GLY A 226 0.79 -11.74 -9.27
N TYR A 227 1.40 -11.68 -8.08
CA TYR A 227 2.31 -10.58 -7.71
C TYR A 227 3.53 -10.48 -8.63
N ALA A 228 4.09 -11.62 -9.04
CA ALA A 228 5.25 -11.69 -9.92
C ALA A 228 5.00 -11.15 -11.34
N THR A 229 3.74 -10.88 -11.71
CA THR A 229 3.41 -10.20 -12.97
C THR A 229 3.66 -8.69 -12.94
N ALA A 230 3.98 -8.13 -11.77
CA ALA A 230 4.24 -6.70 -11.62
C ALA A 230 5.47 -6.24 -12.42
N ASP A 231 5.44 -5.00 -12.90
CA ASP A 231 6.52 -4.39 -13.70
C ASP A 231 7.82 -4.26 -12.89
N VAL A 232 7.70 -3.97 -11.59
CA VAL A 232 8.81 -3.75 -10.68
C VAL A 232 8.60 -4.55 -9.40
N THR A 233 9.65 -5.16 -8.86
CA THR A 233 9.63 -5.80 -7.54
C THR A 233 10.56 -5.08 -6.58
N VAL A 234 10.04 -4.71 -5.41
CA VAL A 234 10.78 -4.15 -4.27
C VAL A 234 10.69 -5.15 -3.13
N SER A 235 11.76 -5.92 -2.94
CA SER A 235 11.81 -6.96 -1.91
C SER A 235 12.51 -6.47 -0.66
N LEU A 236 11.84 -6.58 0.48
CA LEU A 236 12.37 -6.17 1.78
C LEU A 236 13.68 -6.91 2.12
N GLN A 237 13.75 -8.20 1.82
CA GLN A 237 14.95 -9.02 2.05
C GLN A 237 16.13 -8.56 1.19
N LYS A 238 15.86 -8.21 -0.07
CA LYS A 238 16.88 -7.75 -1.00
C LYS A 238 17.44 -6.39 -0.56
N VAL A 239 16.57 -5.47 -0.16
CA VAL A 239 16.96 -4.14 0.35
C VAL A 239 17.81 -4.28 1.62
N ALA A 240 17.39 -5.11 2.57
CA ALA A 240 18.17 -5.38 3.78
C ALA A 240 19.57 -5.90 3.46
N SER A 241 19.65 -6.90 2.58
CA SER A 241 20.93 -7.50 2.17
C SER A 241 21.85 -6.49 1.46
N GLN A 242 21.31 -5.66 0.57
CA GLN A 242 22.09 -4.65 -0.17
C GLN A 242 22.64 -3.55 0.74
N LEU A 243 21.89 -3.16 1.77
CA LEU A 243 22.28 -2.13 2.73
C LEU A 243 23.08 -2.67 3.92
N GLY A 244 23.25 -3.99 4.01
CA GLY A 244 24.00 -4.65 5.08
C GLY A 244 23.25 -4.67 6.42
N TYR A 245 21.91 -4.68 6.39
CA TYR A 245 21.10 -4.87 7.58
C TYR A 245 20.99 -6.36 7.92
N ASP A 246 21.32 -6.71 9.17
CA ASP A 246 21.13 -8.06 9.71
C ASP A 246 19.67 -8.36 10.07
N ASP A 247 18.88 -7.30 10.30
CA ASP A 247 17.47 -7.36 10.69
C ASP A 247 16.61 -6.63 9.66
N LEU A 248 15.53 -7.28 9.21
CA LEU A 248 14.56 -6.70 8.29
C LEU A 248 13.79 -5.54 8.94
N ASP A 249 13.64 -5.55 10.26
CA ASP A 249 12.99 -4.47 11.02
C ASP A 249 13.82 -3.15 11.00
N ALA A 250 15.09 -3.20 10.57
CA ALA A 250 15.94 -2.01 10.40
C ALA A 250 15.73 -1.29 9.06
N VAL A 251 15.06 -1.92 8.09
CA VAL A 251 14.82 -1.34 6.76
C VAL A 251 13.75 -0.25 6.87
N THR A 252 14.09 0.97 6.45
CA THR A 252 13.15 2.10 6.48
C THR A 252 12.25 2.14 5.24
N THR A 253 11.17 2.93 5.31
CA THR A 253 10.31 3.17 4.14
C THR A 253 11.10 3.92 3.06
N GLU A 254 11.99 4.81 3.47
CA GLU A 254 12.91 5.54 2.60
C GLU A 254 13.84 4.58 1.85
N ASP A 255 14.42 3.58 2.53
CA ASP A 255 15.27 2.56 1.88
C ASP A 255 14.51 1.78 0.80
N MET A 256 13.29 1.32 1.13
CA MET A 256 12.40 0.65 0.18
C MET A 256 12.04 1.56 -1.00
N THR A 257 11.76 2.83 -0.73
CA THR A 257 11.43 3.81 -1.78
C THR A 257 12.63 4.13 -2.66
N LEU A 258 13.84 4.14 -2.09
CA LEU A 258 15.06 4.36 -2.85
C LEU A 258 15.40 3.16 -3.76
N GLU A 259 14.95 1.94 -3.42
CA GLU A 259 15.04 0.74 -4.27
C GLU A 259 13.96 0.71 -5.37
N VAL A 260 12.92 1.56 -5.30
CA VAL A 260 12.04 1.90 -6.45
C VAL A 260 12.84 2.62 -7.57
N LYS A 261 14.17 2.70 -7.45
CA LYS A 261 15.24 3.21 -8.32
C LYS A 261 15.11 3.00 -9.84
N TRP A 262 14.07 2.33 -10.35
CA TRP A 262 13.95 1.85 -11.73
C TRP A 262 12.65 2.23 -12.46
N LEU A 263 11.71 2.97 -11.86
CA LEU A 263 10.63 3.60 -12.66
C LEU A 263 11.20 4.44 -13.83
N TYR A 264 12.44 4.92 -13.67
CA TYR A 264 13.26 5.63 -14.65
C TYR A 264 13.69 4.78 -15.88
N ASN A 265 14.09 3.52 -15.70
CA ASN A 265 14.55 2.68 -16.84
C ASN A 265 13.40 2.07 -17.64
N ALA A 266 12.22 1.88 -17.02
CA ALA A 266 11.05 1.28 -17.67
C ALA A 266 10.22 2.26 -18.52
N SER A 267 10.38 3.57 -18.33
CA SER A 267 9.71 4.61 -19.13
C SER A 267 10.50 5.00 -20.38
N ILE A 268 11.83 4.88 -20.36
CA ILE A 268 12.73 5.33 -21.44
C ILE A 268 12.82 4.31 -22.61
N SER A 269 12.47 3.03 -22.42
CA SER A 269 12.73 1.98 -23.40
C SER A 269 11.54 1.60 -24.33
N ASP A 270 10.65 2.53 -24.67
CA ASP A 270 9.57 2.41 -25.68
C ASP A 270 8.14 2.03 -25.17
N PRO A 271 7.21 3.00 -25.07
CA PRO A 271 5.79 2.74 -24.81
C PRO A 271 5.07 2.00 -25.95
N THR A 272 5.62 1.99 -27.16
CA THR A 272 5.02 1.34 -28.35
C THR A 272 5.23 -0.18 -28.36
N SER A 273 6.23 -0.69 -27.64
CA SER A 273 6.46 -2.12 -27.45
C SER A 273 5.37 -2.82 -26.62
N ARG A 274 4.59 -2.08 -25.84
CA ARG A 274 3.58 -2.61 -24.90
C ARG A 274 2.28 -3.09 -25.56
N LEU A 275 2.04 -2.72 -26.83
CA LEU A 275 0.83 -3.10 -27.57
C LEU A 275 1.05 -4.24 -28.59
N LEU A 276 2.28 -4.75 -28.73
CA LEU A 276 2.62 -5.78 -29.72
C LEU A 276 3.25 -7.05 -29.13
N GLY A 277 3.02 -7.32 -27.83
CA GLY A 277 3.52 -8.50 -27.15
C GLY A 277 2.41 -9.41 -26.63
N TYR A 278 1.98 -10.32 -27.50
CA TYR A 278 1.02 -11.45 -27.33
C TYR A 278 -0.47 -11.14 -27.43
#